data_AF-A0A4Y9K7F4-F1
#
_entry.id   AF-A0A4Y9K7F4-F1
#
_cell.length_a   1.000
_cell.length_b   1.000
_cell.length_c   1.000
_cell.angle_alpha   90.00
_cell.angle_beta   90.00
_cell.angle_gamma   90.00
#
_symmetry.space_group_name_H-M   'P 1'
#
loop_
_entity.id
_entity.type
_entity.pdbx_description
1 polymer ?
#
loop_
_entity_poly.entity_id
_entity_poly.type
_entity_poly.pdbx_seq_one_letter_code
_entity_poly.pdbx_strand_id
1 'polypeptide(L)'
;MLKKLLIATIGLSLPLIASADDWVRADNTGAEEKGYHYAICYYKTSSYSNFPDYSFSITIEGSKYSCPSYIEYNPTTGKWRR
;
A
#
# COMPACT_ATOMS: atom_id res chain seq x y z
N MET A 1 -11.24 3.77 -54.25
CA MET A 1 -10.02 4.26 -53.57
C MET A 1 -10.20 4.09 -52.07
N LEU A 2 -9.19 3.49 -51.42
CA LEU A 2 -9.25 2.81 -50.12
C LEU A 2 -9.34 3.81 -48.93
N LYS A 3 -10.37 3.69 -48.09
CA LYS A 3 -10.46 4.43 -46.81
C LYS A 3 -9.43 3.84 -45.84
N LYS A 4 -8.43 4.62 -45.44
CA LYS A 4 -7.43 4.22 -44.43
C LYS A 4 -8.12 4.07 -43.07
N LEU A 5 -8.29 2.84 -42.61
CA LEU A 5 -8.67 2.53 -41.24
C LEU A 5 -7.40 2.60 -40.38
N LEU A 6 -7.22 3.69 -39.64
CA LEU A 6 -6.19 3.80 -38.60
C LEU A 6 -6.67 2.99 -37.39
N ILE A 7 -6.16 1.77 -37.25
CA ILE A 7 -6.30 1.02 -36.00
C ILE A 7 -5.22 1.53 -35.07
N ALA A 8 -5.57 2.49 -34.21
CA ALA A 8 -4.77 2.84 -33.06
C ALA A 8 -4.90 1.70 -32.04
N THR A 9 -3.95 0.78 -32.03
CA THR A 9 -3.78 -0.11 -30.88
C THR A 9 -3.22 0.73 -29.74
N ILE A 10 -4.12 1.29 -28.93
CA ILE A 10 -3.76 1.73 -27.59
C ILE A 10 -3.40 0.44 -26.86
N GLY A 11 -2.11 0.12 -26.81
CA GLY A 11 -1.60 -0.87 -25.89
C GLY A 11 -1.94 -0.35 -24.50
N LEU A 12 -3.04 -0.84 -23.93
CA LEU A 12 -3.22 -0.82 -22.49
C LEU A 12 -2.05 -1.66 -21.94
N SER A 13 -0.95 -1.00 -21.61
CA SER A 13 -0.05 -1.51 -20.60
C SER A 13 -0.90 -1.60 -19.34
N LEU A 14 -1.51 -2.77 -19.13
CA LEU A 14 -2.16 -3.10 -17.86
C LEU A 14 -1.10 -2.81 -16.80
N PRO A 15 -1.28 -1.81 -15.91
CA PRO A 15 -0.51 -1.82 -14.68
C PRO A 15 -0.79 -3.18 -14.07
N LEU A 16 0.26 -3.96 -13.77
CA LEU A 16 0.12 -5.25 -13.11
C LEU A 16 -0.91 -5.07 -12.00
N ILE A 17 -2.10 -5.64 -12.23
CA ILE A 17 -3.19 -5.62 -11.29
C ILE A 17 -2.67 -6.51 -10.19
N ALA A 18 -2.00 -5.91 -9.19
CA ALA A 18 -1.93 -6.50 -7.86
C ALA A 18 -3.38 -6.91 -7.58
N SER A 19 -3.61 -8.21 -7.51
CA SER A 19 -4.97 -8.72 -7.49
C SER A 19 -5.66 -8.05 -6.31
N ALA A 20 -6.91 -7.61 -6.50
CA ALA A 20 -7.62 -6.76 -5.54
C ALA A 20 -7.78 -7.39 -4.12
N ASP A 21 -7.32 -8.64 -3.96
CA ASP A 21 -7.32 -9.42 -2.73
C ASP A 21 -5.92 -9.69 -2.15
N ASP A 22 -4.84 -9.26 -2.81
CA ASP A 22 -3.48 -9.48 -2.30
C ASP A 22 -3.19 -8.55 -1.13
N TRP A 23 -2.99 -9.16 0.02
CA TRP A 23 -2.46 -8.51 1.20
C TRP A 23 -0.99 -8.18 0.96
N VAL A 24 -0.67 -6.89 0.97
CA VAL A 24 0.67 -6.39 0.71
C VAL A 24 1.38 -6.20 2.03
N ARG A 25 2.59 -6.76 2.16
CA ARG A 25 3.43 -6.53 3.33
C ARG A 25 3.93 -5.08 3.32
N ALA A 26 3.78 -4.39 4.44
CA ALA A 26 4.43 -3.12 4.71
C ALA A 26 5.23 -3.18 6.00
N ASP A 27 6.46 -2.69 5.95
CA ASP A 27 7.39 -2.67 7.07
C ASP A 27 7.30 -1.31 7.79
N ASN A 28 7.43 -1.34 9.10
CA ASN A 28 7.41 -0.14 9.94
C ASN A 28 8.69 0.66 9.72
N THR A 29 8.56 1.94 9.41
CA THR A 29 9.67 2.87 9.19
C THR A 29 9.83 3.89 10.31
N GLY A 30 8.91 3.91 11.27
CA GLY A 30 8.95 4.83 12.39
C GLY A 30 7.62 4.88 13.15
N ALA A 31 7.65 5.53 14.30
CA ALA A 31 6.45 5.79 15.09
C ALA A 31 6.61 7.07 15.91
N GLU A 32 5.48 7.73 16.17
CA GLU A 32 5.41 8.90 17.05
C GLU A 32 4.23 8.81 18.02
N GLU A 33 4.37 9.45 19.18
CA GLU A 33 3.28 9.56 20.15
C GLU A 33 2.23 10.56 19.64
N LYS A 34 0.95 10.22 19.80
CA LYS A 34 -0.20 11.07 19.48
C LYS A 34 -1.07 11.24 20.73
N GLY A 35 -0.68 12.20 21.57
CA GLY A 35 -1.32 12.40 22.86
C GLY A 35 -0.96 11.30 23.87
N TYR A 36 -1.82 11.05 24.85
CA TYR A 36 -1.53 10.13 25.96
C TYR A 36 -1.83 8.65 25.67
N HIS A 37 -2.72 8.36 24.73
CA HIS A 37 -3.28 7.02 24.52
C HIS A 37 -3.17 6.50 23.09
N TYR A 38 -2.60 7.28 22.18
CA TYR A 38 -2.50 6.88 20.79
C TYR A 38 -1.08 7.07 20.27
N ALA A 39 -0.75 6.29 19.25
CA ALA A 39 0.47 6.43 18.49
C ALA A 39 0.18 6.41 16.99
N ILE A 40 0.98 7.14 16.22
CA ILE A 40 1.00 7.07 14.77
C ILE A 40 2.15 6.15 14.37
N CYS A 41 1.83 5.10 13.63
CA CYS A 41 2.80 4.15 13.09
C CYS A 41 2.97 4.42 11.60
N TYR A 42 4.20 4.61 11.15
CA TYR A 42 4.55 4.86 9.75
C TYR A 42 4.97 3.56 9.08
N TYR A 43 4.39 3.28 7.92
CA TYR A 43 4.62 2.07 7.15
C TYR A 43 5.01 2.40 5.73
N LYS A 44 5.84 1.53 5.17
CA LYS A 44 6.26 1.57 3.78
C LYS A 44 6.15 0.17 3.20
N THR A 45 5.71 0.07 1.95
CA THR A 45 5.64 -1.22 1.24
C THR A 45 6.99 -1.92 1.30
N SER A 46 6.97 -3.20 1.68
CA SER A 46 8.19 -3.97 1.89
C SER A 46 9.00 -4.07 0.61
N SER A 47 10.33 -4.02 0.72
CA SER A 47 11.24 -4.26 -0.42
C SER A 47 11.13 -5.69 -0.98
N TYR A 48 10.51 -6.61 -0.23
CA TYR A 48 10.23 -7.98 -0.65
C TYR A 48 8.87 -8.13 -1.37
N SER A 49 8.09 -7.05 -1.47
CA SER A 49 6.80 -7.06 -2.15
C SER A 49 6.92 -6.73 -3.63
N ASN A 50 6.07 -7.34 -4.46
CA ASN A 50 5.90 -6.97 -5.87
C ASN A 50 4.99 -5.75 -6.06
N PHE A 51 4.49 -5.17 -4.98
CA PHE A 51 3.64 -3.98 -5.01
C PHE A 51 4.50 -2.71 -5.12
N PRO A 52 4.05 -1.66 -5.84
CA PRO A 52 4.77 -0.40 -5.93
C PRO A 52 5.12 0.20 -4.57
N ASP A 53 6.20 0.97 -4.54
CA ASP A 53 6.59 1.68 -3.34
C ASP A 53 5.47 2.66 -2.92
N TYR A 54 4.94 2.45 -1.72
CA TYR A 54 3.84 3.22 -1.15
C TYR A 54 4.04 3.34 0.35
N SER A 55 3.91 4.56 0.86
CA SER A 55 4.03 4.90 2.27
C SER A 55 2.70 5.38 2.82
N PHE A 56 2.37 4.96 4.04
CA PHE A 56 1.14 5.36 4.72
C PHE A 56 1.35 5.33 6.24
N SER A 57 0.35 5.80 6.99
CA SER A 57 0.36 5.71 8.44
C SER A 57 -0.98 5.21 8.97
N ILE A 58 -0.93 4.59 10.15
CA ILE A 58 -2.11 4.21 10.92
C ILE A 58 -2.01 4.80 12.32
N THR A 59 -3.15 5.10 12.93
CA THR A 59 -3.22 5.44 14.36
C THR A 59 -3.69 4.22 15.12
N ILE A 60 -2.96 3.84 16.16
CA ILE A 60 -3.34 2.77 17.08
C ILE A 60 -3.54 3.34 18.48
N GLU A 61 -4.34 2.67 19.30
CA GLU A 61 -4.36 2.89 20.74
C GLU A 61 -3.12 2.24 21.36
N GLY A 62 -2.38 3.00 22.18
CA GLY A 62 -1.12 2.59 22.78
C GLY A 62 -0.04 3.67 22.67
N SER A 63 1.22 3.23 22.82
CA SER A 63 2.40 4.09 22.69
C SER A 63 3.11 3.82 21.37
N LYS A 64 4.09 4.65 21.01
CA LYS A 64 4.92 4.43 19.80
C LYS A 64 5.61 3.06 19.78
N TYR A 65 5.83 2.45 20.95
CA TYR A 65 6.40 1.10 21.10
C TYR A 65 5.40 -0.03 20.84
N SER A 66 4.11 0.30 20.75
CA SER A 66 3.04 -0.65 20.45
C SER A 66 2.88 -0.89 18.94
N CYS A 67 3.54 -0.09 18.10
CA CYS A 67 3.49 -0.23 16.65
C CYS A 67 4.09 -1.56 16.19
N PRO A 68 3.34 -2.41 15.45
CA PRO A 68 3.89 -3.63 14.85
C PRO A 68 5.08 -3.33 13.94
N SER A 69 6.07 -4.22 13.91
CA SER A 69 7.24 -4.10 13.03
C SER A 69 6.89 -4.26 11.55
N TYR A 70 5.81 -4.96 11.23
CA TYR A 70 5.21 -5.04 9.91
C TYR A 70 3.71 -5.26 10.06
N ILE A 71 2.98 -4.97 8.98
CA ILE A 71 1.57 -5.28 8.81
C ILE A 71 1.32 -5.78 7.39
N GLU A 72 0.18 -6.39 7.20
CA GLU A 72 -0.36 -6.66 5.88
C GLU A 72 -1.49 -5.67 5.59
N TYR A 73 -1.38 -4.90 4.51
CA TYR A 73 -2.38 -3.93 4.11
C TYR A 73 -2.99 -4.29 2.75
N ASN A 74 -4.28 -4.09 2.60
CA ASN A 74 -4.96 -4.20 1.31
C ASN A 74 -5.07 -2.78 0.72
N PRO A 75 -4.33 -2.45 -0.36
CA PRO A 75 -4.33 -1.13 -0.98
C PRO A 75 -5.69 -0.76 -1.59
N THR A 76 -6.49 -1.74 -2.00
CA THR A 76 -7.81 -1.54 -2.59
C THR A 76 -8.85 -1.14 -1.55
N THR A 77 -8.83 -1.77 -0.37
CA THR A 77 -9.83 -1.51 0.69
C THR A 77 -9.34 -0.56 1.78
N GLY A 78 -8.05 -0.20 1.80
CA GLY A 78 -7.44 0.59 2.88
C GLY A 78 -7.45 -0.10 4.25
N LYS A 79 -7.63 -1.42 4.27
CA LYS A 79 -7.68 -2.22 5.50
C LYS A 79 -6.30 -2.79 5.79
N TRP A 80 -6.02 -3.08 7.05
CA TRP A 80 -4.81 -3.76 7.46
C TRP A 80 -5.13 -4.91 8.41
N ARG A 81 -4.24 -5.89 8.47
CA ARG A 81 -4.23 -6.99 9.42
C ARG A 81 -2.82 -7.21 9.95
N ARG A 82 -2.73 -7.85 11.12
CA ARG A 82 -1.49 -8.19 11.80
C ARG A 82 -1.12 -9.63 11.54
#